data_AF-A0A8C9FAS5-F1
#
_entry.id   AF-A0A8C9FAS5-F1
#
_cell.length_a   1.000
_cell.length_b   1.000
_cell.length_c   1.000
_cell.angle_alpha   90.00
_cell.angle_beta   90.00
_cell.angle_gamma   90.00
#
_symmetry.space_group_name_H-M   'P 1'
#
loop_
_entity.id
_entity.type
_entity.pdbx_description
1 polymer ?
#
loop_
_entity_poly.entity_id
_entity_poly.type
_entity_poly.pdbx_seq_one_letter_code
_entity_poly.pdbx_strand_id
1 'polypeptide(L)'
;LFQFLSHSESSIFFERSETRIGGSYKKAIYKEYTDGTFTILCSFLGPVIKAEVGESIRVTFRNNASRPFSIQPHGVSYHKSNEGALYRTASRGAPVERDLASSREQAVVYINALKVKK
;
A
#
# COMPACT_ATOMS: atom_id res chain seq x y z
N LEU A 1 8.12 -38.66 -29.54
CA LEU A 1 9.18 -38.45 -28.54
C LEU A 1 8.82 -37.22 -27.71
N PHE A 2 7.77 -37.32 -26.89
CA PHE A 2 7.25 -36.23 -26.06
C PHE A 2 6.75 -36.86 -24.77
N GLN A 3 7.57 -36.80 -23.73
CA GLN A 3 7.27 -36.84 -22.29
C GLN A 3 8.64 -36.97 -21.61
N PHE A 4 8.79 -36.49 -20.38
CA PHE A 4 10.00 -36.54 -19.54
C PHE A 4 10.85 -35.27 -19.48
N LEU A 5 10.27 -34.13 -19.12
CA LEU A 5 10.92 -33.14 -18.23
C LEU A 5 9.84 -32.29 -17.52
N SER A 6 9.10 -32.87 -16.56
CA SER A 6 8.11 -32.14 -15.74
C SER A 6 8.02 -32.67 -14.31
N HIS A 7 9.15 -32.79 -13.59
CA HIS A 7 9.16 -33.36 -12.24
C HIS A 7 10.01 -32.56 -11.25
N SER A 8 10.03 -31.23 -11.34
CA SER A 8 10.47 -30.43 -10.19
C SER A 8 9.26 -30.02 -9.37
N GLU A 9 9.34 -30.13 -8.05
CA GLU A 9 8.32 -29.63 -7.11
C GLU A 9 7.98 -28.15 -7.35
N SER A 10 8.93 -27.38 -7.88
CA SER A 10 8.73 -25.96 -8.23
C SER A 10 7.76 -25.73 -9.40
N SER A 11 7.56 -26.72 -10.27
CA SER A 11 6.70 -26.59 -11.46
C SER A 11 5.28 -26.17 -11.09
N ILE A 12 4.77 -26.65 -9.96
CA ILE A 12 3.44 -26.32 -9.41
C ILE A 12 3.25 -24.80 -9.27
N PHE A 13 4.31 -24.06 -8.90
CA PHE A 13 4.25 -22.61 -8.66
C PHE A 13 4.62 -21.76 -9.87
N PHE A 14 5.54 -22.22 -10.71
CA PHE A 14 6.18 -21.37 -11.72
C PHE A 14 5.78 -21.67 -13.16
N GLU A 15 5.36 -22.90 -13.47
CA GLU A 15 5.01 -23.31 -14.82
C GLU A 15 3.71 -22.63 -15.28
N ARG A 16 3.77 -22.08 -16.50
CA ARG A 16 2.65 -21.41 -17.16
C ARG A 16 1.99 -22.37 -18.14
N SER A 17 0.68 -22.41 -18.16
CA SER A 17 -0.12 -23.21 -19.11
C SER A 17 -1.42 -22.47 -19.45
N GLU A 18 -2.28 -23.09 -20.25
CA GLU A 18 -3.62 -22.54 -20.57
C GLU A 18 -4.47 -22.28 -19.32
N THR A 19 -4.24 -23.05 -18.25
CA THR A 19 -4.98 -22.96 -16.97
C THR A 19 -4.13 -22.43 -15.81
N ARG A 20 -2.84 -22.15 -16.01
CA ARG A 20 -1.92 -21.64 -14.96
C ARG A 20 -1.22 -20.36 -15.39
N ILE A 21 -1.31 -19.32 -14.55
CA ILE A 21 -0.69 -18.00 -14.76
C ILE A 21 0.85 -18.08 -14.78
N GLY A 22 1.43 -19.02 -14.04
CA GLY A 22 2.88 -19.19 -13.85
C GLY A 22 3.42 -18.31 -12.72
N GLY A 23 4.74 -18.07 -12.70
CA GLY A 23 5.41 -17.34 -11.62
C GLY A 23 5.28 -15.80 -11.63
N SER A 24 4.70 -15.22 -12.68
CA SER A 24 4.70 -13.77 -12.91
C SER A 24 3.31 -13.16 -12.71
N TYR A 25 3.20 -12.27 -11.72
CA TYR A 25 1.93 -11.64 -11.33
C TYR A 25 2.04 -10.12 -11.34
N LYS A 26 0.98 -9.45 -11.81
CA LYS A 26 0.86 -7.99 -11.71
C LYS A 26 0.52 -7.61 -10.27
N LYS A 27 1.36 -6.78 -9.64
CA LYS A 27 1.17 -6.28 -8.27
C LYS A 27 1.16 -4.76 -8.24
N ALA A 28 0.37 -4.17 -7.34
CA ALA A 28 0.55 -2.78 -6.92
C ALA A 28 1.52 -2.77 -5.73
N ILE A 29 2.52 -1.91 -5.76
CA ILE A 29 3.61 -1.89 -4.77
C ILE A 29 3.85 -0.43 -4.38
N TYR A 30 4.00 -0.15 -3.08
CA TYR A 30 4.44 1.16 -2.61
C TYR A 30 5.93 1.32 -2.88
N LYS A 31 6.32 2.51 -3.35
CA LYS A 31 7.72 2.87 -3.60
C LYS A 31 8.07 4.16 -2.89
N GLU A 32 9.29 4.21 -2.37
CA GLU A 32 9.86 5.45 -1.86
C GLU A 32 10.28 6.35 -3.01
N TYR A 33 10.09 7.65 -2.79
CA TYR A 33 10.51 8.69 -3.69
C TYR A 33 11.30 9.72 -2.88
N THR A 34 12.35 10.29 -3.48
CA THR A 34 13.20 11.26 -2.80
C THR A 34 12.48 12.58 -2.53
N ASP A 35 11.51 12.91 -3.37
CA ASP A 35 10.81 14.19 -3.36
C ASP A 35 9.45 14.10 -4.08
N GLY A 36 8.74 15.23 -4.12
CA GLY A 36 7.44 15.35 -4.80
C GLY A 36 7.46 15.25 -6.33
N THR A 37 8.63 15.09 -6.96
CA THR A 37 8.74 14.79 -8.40
C THR A 37 8.54 13.30 -8.70
N PHE A 38 8.56 12.46 -7.66
CA PHE A 38 8.39 11.01 -7.77
C PHE A 38 9.50 10.34 -8.60
N THR A 39 10.76 10.72 -8.35
CA THR A 39 11.95 10.02 -8.85
C THR A 39 12.24 8.79 -7.97
N ILE A 40 12.23 7.59 -8.56
CA ILE A 40 12.17 6.31 -7.84
C ILE A 40 13.50 5.99 -7.16
N LEU A 41 13.47 5.67 -5.86
CA LEU A 41 14.54 4.94 -5.18
C LEU A 41 14.35 3.42 -5.39
N CYS A 42 15.41 2.71 -5.74
CA CYS A 42 15.37 1.31 -6.17
C CYS A 42 15.13 0.36 -4.98
N SER A 43 13.88 0.09 -4.62
CA SER A 43 13.54 -1.02 -3.71
C SER A 43 12.25 -1.74 -4.11
N PHE A 44 12.24 -3.07 -3.92
CA PHE A 44 11.08 -3.94 -4.14
C PHE A 44 10.20 -4.09 -2.89
N LEU A 45 10.82 -3.98 -1.71
CA LEU A 45 10.11 -3.90 -0.44
C LEU A 45 9.57 -2.48 -0.27
N GLY A 46 8.34 -2.36 0.25
CA GLY A 46 7.76 -1.05 0.53
C GLY A 46 8.66 -0.20 1.44
N PRO A 47 8.54 1.14 1.39
CA PRO A 47 9.37 2.05 2.18
C PRO A 47 9.20 1.78 3.68
N VAL A 48 10.31 1.91 4.42
CA VAL A 48 10.28 1.85 5.88
C VAL A 48 10.08 3.26 6.42
N ILE A 49 8.93 3.49 7.05
CA ILE A 49 8.62 4.76 7.72
C ILE A 49 9.01 4.62 9.20
N LYS A 50 9.87 5.52 9.69
CA LYS A 50 10.33 5.55 11.09
C LYS A 50 10.08 6.93 11.68
N ALA A 51 9.77 6.95 12.96
CA ALA A 51 9.67 8.16 13.78
C ALA A 51 9.82 7.80 15.26
N GLU A 52 10.20 8.77 16.06
CA GLU A 52 10.25 8.67 17.51
C GLU A 52 8.88 9.00 18.14
N VAL A 53 8.66 8.51 19.36
CA VAL A 53 7.43 8.78 20.10
C VAL A 53 7.27 10.29 20.30
N GLY A 54 6.09 10.81 19.92
CA GLY A 54 5.80 12.24 20.00
C GLY A 54 6.09 13.02 18.72
N GLU A 55 6.75 12.40 17.74
CA GLU A 55 6.92 13.00 16.41
C GLU A 55 5.67 12.84 15.54
N SER A 56 5.48 13.81 14.65
CA SER A 56 4.48 13.76 13.58
C SER A 56 5.11 13.32 12.27
N ILE A 57 4.48 12.36 11.62
CA ILE A 57 4.87 11.85 10.31
C ILE A 57 3.91 12.41 9.28
N ARG A 58 4.46 12.98 8.21
CA ARG A 58 3.72 13.43 7.04
C ARG A 58 4.03 12.49 5.86
N VAL A 59 3.01 11.83 5.34
CA VAL A 59 3.15 10.96 4.16
C VAL A 59 2.46 11.62 2.97
N THR A 60 3.24 11.92 1.93
CA THR A 60 2.71 12.37 0.62
C THR A 60 2.57 11.16 -0.30
N PHE A 61 1.34 10.75 -0.56
CA PHE A 61 1.02 9.56 -1.36
C PHE A 61 0.50 9.97 -2.74
N ARG A 62 1.01 9.33 -3.80
CA ARG A 62 0.47 9.44 -5.16
C ARG A 62 0.13 8.07 -5.70
N ASN A 63 -1.12 7.88 -6.10
CA ASN A 63 -1.56 6.64 -6.70
C ASN A 63 -1.32 6.62 -8.21
N ASN A 64 -0.32 5.86 -8.66
CA ASN A 64 -0.06 5.61 -10.09
C ASN A 64 -0.60 4.25 -10.58
N ALA A 65 -1.47 3.59 -9.79
CA ALA A 65 -2.10 2.34 -10.18
C ALA A 65 -3.42 2.57 -10.92
N SER A 66 -3.95 1.52 -11.55
CA SER A 66 -5.23 1.58 -12.28
C SER A 66 -6.47 1.52 -11.39
N ARG A 67 -6.30 1.43 -10.06
CA ARG A 67 -7.38 1.27 -9.07
C ARG A 67 -7.14 2.23 -7.91
N PRO A 68 -8.20 2.67 -7.21
CA PRO A 68 -8.05 3.45 -5.99
C PRO A 68 -7.33 2.64 -4.90
N PHE A 69 -6.31 3.24 -4.29
CA PHE A 69 -5.57 2.72 -3.14
C PHE A 69 -5.34 3.84 -2.12
N SER A 70 -5.15 3.45 -0.87
CA SER A 70 -4.92 4.34 0.28
C SER A 70 -3.82 3.76 1.18
N ILE A 71 -3.49 4.43 2.30
CA ILE A 71 -2.58 3.92 3.33
C ILE A 71 -3.32 3.93 4.66
N GLN A 72 -3.47 2.76 5.28
CA GLN A 72 -3.98 2.64 6.64
C GLN A 72 -2.82 2.38 7.61
N PRO A 73 -2.51 3.33 8.50
CA PRO A 73 -1.36 3.20 9.38
C PRO A 73 -1.73 2.48 10.68
N HIS A 74 -0.77 1.75 11.24
CA HIS A 74 -0.89 1.03 12.51
C HIS A 74 0.19 1.52 13.49
N GLY A 75 -0.10 1.47 14.80
CA GLY A 75 0.87 1.88 15.84
C GLY A 75 1.05 3.40 15.98
N VAL A 76 0.15 4.18 15.38
CA VAL A 76 0.15 5.65 15.39
C VAL A 76 -1.26 6.17 15.72
N SER A 77 -1.37 7.42 16.14
CA SER A 77 -2.66 8.12 16.25
C SER A 77 -2.93 8.98 15.02
N TYR A 78 -4.18 9.06 14.60
CA TYR A 78 -4.64 9.87 13.48
C TYR A 78 -6.09 10.34 13.68
N HIS A 79 -6.46 11.44 13.02
CA HIS A 79 -7.86 11.84 12.88
C HIS A 79 -8.59 10.93 11.88
N LYS A 80 -9.92 10.88 11.95
CA LYS A 80 -10.75 10.05 11.03
C LYS A 80 -10.50 10.35 9.54
N SER A 81 -10.17 11.60 9.21
CA SER A 81 -9.77 12.03 7.86
C SER A 81 -8.40 11.51 7.40
N ASN A 82 -7.59 10.94 8.29
CA ASN A 82 -6.24 10.44 8.02
C ASN A 82 -6.13 8.90 8.14
N GLU A 83 -7.24 8.20 8.32
CA GLU A 83 -7.25 6.75 8.57
C GLU A 83 -6.96 5.91 7.33
N GLY A 84 -7.36 6.38 6.15
CA GLY A 84 -7.19 5.64 4.89
C GLY A 84 -8.06 4.39 4.74
N ALA A 85 -8.98 4.11 5.66
CA ALA A 85 -9.95 3.01 5.57
C ALA A 85 -11.38 3.52 5.40
N LEU A 86 -12.11 2.92 4.46
CA LEU A 86 -13.51 3.26 4.19
C LEU A 86 -14.43 2.24 4.86
N TYR A 87 -15.20 2.71 5.84
CA TYR A 87 -16.29 1.96 6.44
C TYR A 87 -17.32 2.91 7.03
N ARG A 88 -18.56 2.42 7.22
CA ARG A 88 -19.67 3.22 7.74
C ARG A 88 -19.55 3.37 9.25
N THR A 89 -19.24 4.58 9.73
CA THR A 89 -19.28 4.94 11.16
C THR A 89 -20.65 5.54 11.51
N ALA A 90 -21.14 5.27 12.73
CA ALA A 90 -22.42 5.76 13.25
C ALA A 90 -22.45 7.27 13.60
N SER A 91 -21.40 8.03 13.28
CA SER A 91 -21.32 9.46 13.52
C SER A 91 -22.32 10.18 12.63
N ARG A 92 -23.50 10.50 13.18
CA ARG A 92 -24.51 11.35 12.55
C ARG A 92 -23.87 12.70 12.22
N GLY A 93 -23.79 13.03 10.93
CA GLY A 93 -23.67 14.43 10.48
C GLY A 93 -22.29 14.92 10.05
N ALA A 94 -21.23 14.12 10.09
CA ALA A 94 -20.05 14.47 9.30
C ALA A 94 -20.36 14.11 7.83
N PRO A 95 -20.18 15.04 6.86
CA PRO A 95 -20.16 14.64 5.47
C PRO A 95 -19.22 13.44 5.35
N VAL A 96 -19.62 12.43 4.59
CA VAL A 96 -18.70 11.41 4.09
C VAL A 96 -17.77 12.18 3.16
N GLU A 97 -16.81 12.91 3.75
CA GLU A 97 -16.07 13.94 3.06
C GLU A 97 -15.07 13.22 2.16
N ARG A 98 -15.55 13.05 0.93
CA ARG A 98 -14.84 12.90 -0.34
C ARG A 98 -13.50 12.18 -0.20
N ASP A 99 -13.52 10.92 -0.60
CA ASP A 99 -12.47 10.35 -1.43
C ASP A 99 -11.03 10.59 -0.95
N LEU A 100 -10.68 10.03 0.21
CA LEU A 100 -9.28 9.72 0.54
C LEU A 100 -8.68 8.64 -0.38
N ALA A 101 -9.51 8.10 -1.27
CA ALA A 101 -9.13 7.34 -2.43
C ALA A 101 -9.41 8.15 -3.71
N SER A 102 -9.11 9.46 -3.73
CA SER A 102 -9.14 10.24 -4.96
C SER A 102 -8.26 9.53 -5.98
N SER A 103 -8.92 9.07 -7.03
CA SER A 103 -8.45 8.05 -7.95
C SER A 103 -7.14 8.34 -8.67
N ARG A 104 -6.57 9.55 -8.53
CA ARG A 104 -5.30 9.98 -9.16
C ARG A 104 -4.53 11.07 -8.40
N GLU A 105 -4.98 11.49 -7.22
CA GLU A 105 -4.46 12.71 -6.58
C GLU A 105 -3.43 12.44 -5.49
N GLN A 106 -2.61 13.46 -5.23
CA GLN A 106 -1.65 13.46 -4.14
C GLN A 106 -2.39 13.67 -2.81
N ALA A 107 -2.29 12.71 -1.89
CA ALA A 107 -2.84 12.84 -0.55
C ALA A 107 -1.71 13.11 0.46
N VAL A 108 -1.96 14.00 1.42
CA VAL A 108 -1.05 14.25 2.54
C VAL A 108 -1.72 13.75 3.81
N VAL A 109 -1.09 12.77 4.48
CA VAL A 109 -1.60 12.17 5.70
C VAL A 109 -0.70 12.55 6.87
N TYR A 110 -1.29 13.02 7.96
CA TYR A 110 -0.59 13.33 9.22
C TYR A 110 -0.92 12.30 10.29
N ILE A 111 0.11 11.70 10.87
CA ILE A 111 -0.01 10.69 11.93
C ILE A 111 1.03 10.97 13.02
N ASN A 112 0.75 10.58 14.26
CA ASN A 112 1.70 10.75 15.37
C ASN A 112 2.14 9.38 15.91
N ALA A 113 3.44 9.23 16.12
CA ALA A 113 4.01 8.00 16.68
C ALA A 113 3.63 7.82 18.15
N LEU A 114 3.08 6.64 18.48
CA LEU A 114 2.62 6.33 19.82
C LEU A 114 3.62 5.45 20.57
N LYS A 115 3.70 5.66 21.89
CA LYS A 115 4.34 4.70 22.78
C LYS A 115 3.39 3.53 23.00
N VAL A 116 3.75 2.33 22.54
CA VAL A 116 3.02 1.12 22.91
C VAL A 116 3.24 0.92 24.41
N LYS A 117 2.18 1.08 25.21
CA LYS A 117 2.20 0.69 26.62
C LYS A 117 2.27 -0.83 26.68
N LYS A 118 3.33 -1.37 27.32
CA LYS A 118 3.40 -2.78 27.71
C LYS A 118 2.38 -3.06 28.80
#